data_AF-A0A954RMT6-F1
#
_entry.id   AF-A0A954RMT6-F1
#
_cell.length_a   1.000
_cell.length_b   1.000
_cell.length_c   1.000
_cell.angle_alpha   90.00
_cell.angle_beta   90.00
_cell.angle_gamma   90.00
#
_symmetry.space_group_name_H-M   'P 1'
#
loop_
_entity.id
_entity.type
_entity.pdbx_description
1 polymer ?
#
loop_
_entity_poly.entity_id
_entity_poly.type
_entity_poly.pdbx_seq_one_letter_code
_entity_poly.pdbx_strand_id
1 'polypeptide(L)'
;MNPRQTLLCATLAGALFVAIGALGAHFVPSYLERQGLATDVIAKRVHNLEVGVRYHAYHALALLGVSLWMMQVGKPSCSVGVLFMVGLLL
;
A
#
# COMPACT_ATOMS: atom_id res chain seq x y z
N MET A 1 14.09 0.41 12.85
CA MET A 1 14.28 1.17 11.60
C MET A 1 14.77 2.58 11.90
N ASN A 2 15.74 3.08 11.14
CA ASN A 2 16.17 4.49 11.21
C ASN A 2 15.32 5.37 10.26
N PRO A 3 15.39 6.72 10.34
CA PRO A 3 14.54 7.61 9.53
C PRO A 3 14.71 7.38 8.03
N ARG A 4 15.94 7.13 7.57
CA ARG A 4 16.26 6.89 6.16
C ARG A 4 15.64 5.60 5.63
N GLN A 5 15.68 4.53 6.42
CA GLN A 5 15.02 3.26 6.10
C GLN A 5 13.51 3.43 6.05
N THR A 6 12.91 4.14 7.03
CA THR A 6 11.47 4.40 7.04
C THR A 6 11.02 5.22 5.82
N LEU A 7 11.80 6.24 5.43
CA LEU A 7 11.52 7.03 4.23
C LEU A 7 11.61 6.19 2.96
N LEU A 8 12.62 5.31 2.86
CA LEU A 8 12.77 4.39 1.73
C LEU A 8 11.59 3.41 1.64
N CYS A 9 11.14 2.86 2.77
CA CYS A 9 9.95 2.02 2.81
C CYS A 9 8.70 2.79 2.38
N ALA A 10 8.54 4.05 2.82
CA ALA A 10 7.42 4.90 2.44
C ALA A 10 7.38 5.18 0.93
N THR A 11 8.53 5.48 0.30
CA THR A 11 8.60 5.73 -1.14
C THR A 11 8.37 4.47 -1.96
N LEU A 12 8.91 3.33 -1.53
CA LEU A 12 8.64 2.04 -2.19
C LEU A 12 7.17 1.64 -2.07
N ALA A 13 6.57 1.77 -0.90
CA ALA A 13 5.14 1.52 -0.70
C ALA A 13 4.27 2.48 -1.54
N GLY A 14 4.64 3.75 -1.64
CA GLY A 14 3.97 4.72 -2.50
C GLY A 14 4.04 4.35 -3.98
N ALA A 15 5.22 3.91 -4.45
CA ALA A 15 5.38 3.44 -5.83
C ALA A 15 4.56 2.18 -6.11
N LEU A 16 4.54 1.23 -5.17
CA LEU A 16 3.72 0.01 -5.27
C LEU A 16 2.23 0.32 -5.27
N PHE A 17 1.76 1.26 -4.44
CA PHE A 17 0.38 1.73 -4.48
C PHE A 17 -0.03 2.18 -5.88
N VAL A 18 0.78 3.03 -6.54
CA VAL A 18 0.47 3.51 -7.89
C VAL A 18 0.51 2.37 -8.91
N ALA A 19 1.54 1.52 -8.86
CA ALA A 19 1.69 0.41 -9.80
C ALA A 19 0.55 -0.60 -9.69
N ILE A 20 0.23 -1.05 -8.47
CA ILE A 20 -0.84 -2.02 -8.21
C ILE A 20 -2.22 -1.40 -8.49
N GLY A 21 -2.43 -0.13 -8.11
CA GLY A 21 -3.67 0.58 -8.39
C GLY A 21 -3.95 0.72 -9.89
N ALA A 22 -2.95 1.14 -10.67
CA ALA A 22 -3.07 1.24 -12.13
C ALA A 22 -3.30 -0.13 -12.78
N LEU A 23 -2.56 -1.16 -12.33
CA LEU A 23 -2.77 -2.53 -12.81
C LEU A 23 -4.20 -3.02 -12.49
N GLY A 24 -4.67 -2.75 -11.27
CA GLY A 24 -6.00 -3.11 -10.79
C GLY A 24 -7.13 -2.45 -11.56
N ALA A 25 -6.97 -1.17 -11.92
CA ALA A 25 -7.99 -0.43 -12.66
C ALA A 25 -8.03 -0.80 -14.16
N HIS A 26 -6.86 -0.98 -14.79
CA HIS A 26 -6.77 -1.10 -16.25
C HIS A 26 -6.64 -2.54 -16.77
N PHE A 27 -6.00 -3.44 -16.01
CA PHE A 27 -5.67 -4.78 -16.52
C PHE A 27 -6.50 -5.89 -15.87
N VAL A 28 -6.76 -5.79 -14.56
CA VAL A 28 -7.41 -6.88 -13.81
C VAL A 28 -8.83 -7.21 -14.29
N PRO A 29 -9.72 -6.24 -14.59
CA PRO A 29 -11.08 -6.55 -15.05
C PRO A 29 -11.06 -7.38 -16.34
N SER A 30 -10.36 -6.89 -17.37
CA SER A 30 -10.25 -7.58 -18.66
C SER A 30 -9.51 -8.92 -18.57
N TYR A 31 -8.56 -9.06 -17.64
CA TYR A 31 -7.91 -10.34 -17.37
C TYR A 31 -8.90 -11.37 -16.79
N LEU A 32 -9.71 -10.97 -15.81
CA LEU A 32 -10.71 -11.85 -15.19
C LEU A 32 -11.86 -12.19 -16.16
N GLU A 33 -12.26 -11.25 -17.02
CA GLU A 33 -13.23 -11.51 -18.09
C GLU A 33 -12.74 -12.58 -19.05
N ARG A 34 -11.46 -12.52 -19.47
CA ARG A 34 -10.84 -13.54 -20.34
C ARG A 34 -10.73 -14.91 -19.69
N GLN A 35 -10.75 -14.97 -18.37
CA GLN A 35 -10.82 -16.23 -17.61
C GLN A 35 -12.25 -16.78 -17.48
N GLY A 36 -13.26 -16.11 -18.04
CA GLY A 36 -14.65 -16.56 -18.03
C GLY A 36 -15.37 -16.38 -16.69
N LEU A 37 -14.88 -15.49 -15.82
CA LEU A 37 -15.57 -15.19 -14.57
C LEU A 37 -16.85 -14.38 -14.80
N ALA A 38 -17.87 -14.66 -13.99
CA ALA A 38 -19.11 -13.90 -13.99
C ALA A 38 -18.89 -12.44 -13.52
N THR A 39 -19.65 -11.50 -14.09
CA THR A 39 -19.48 -10.06 -13.89
C THR A 39 -19.55 -9.63 -12.42
N ASP A 40 -20.43 -10.23 -11.64
CA ASP A 40 -20.57 -10.00 -10.20
C ASP A 40 -19.32 -10.42 -9.41
N VAL A 41 -18.72 -11.55 -9.80
CA VAL A 41 -17.48 -12.05 -9.20
C VAL A 41 -16.30 -11.13 -9.56
N ILE A 42 -16.25 -10.63 -10.79
CA ILE A 42 -15.22 -9.68 -11.24
C ILE A 42 -15.34 -8.38 -10.46
N ALA A 43 -16.54 -7.80 -10.37
CA ALA A 43 -16.80 -6.57 -9.63
C ALA A 43 -16.35 -6.70 -8.17
N LYS A 44 -16.69 -7.82 -7.51
CA LYS A 44 -16.27 -8.08 -6.13
C LYS A 44 -14.75 -8.18 -5.97
N ARG A 45 -14.06 -8.85 -6.90
CA ARG A 45 -12.59 -9.01 -6.86
C ARG A 45 -11.86 -7.69 -7.10
N VAL A 46 -12.31 -6.91 -8.08
CA VAL A 46 -11.77 -5.58 -8.37
C VAL A 46 -11.98 -4.66 -7.17
N HIS A 47 -13.16 -4.68 -6.56
CA HIS A 47 -13.43 -3.90 -5.36
C HIS A 47 -12.52 -4.31 -4.19
N ASN A 48 -12.33 -5.60 -3.93
CA ASN A 48 -11.43 -6.07 -2.88
C ASN A 48 -9.98 -5.62 -3.13
N LEU A 49 -9.53 -5.67 -4.39
CA LEU A 49 -8.21 -5.18 -4.76
C LEU A 49 -8.08 -3.67 -4.50
N GLU A 50 -9.10 -2.88 -4.88
CA GLU A 50 -9.13 -1.43 -4.62
C GLU A 50 -9.05 -1.12 -3.12
N VAL A 51 -9.78 -1.86 -2.28
CA VAL A 51 -9.72 -1.71 -0.81
C VAL A 51 -8.31 -2.00 -0.29
N GLY A 52 -7.67 -3.09 -0.75
CA GLY A 52 -6.29 -3.41 -0.37
C GLY A 52 -5.29 -2.34 -0.82
N VAL A 53 -5.44 -1.84 -2.06
CA VAL A 53 -4.61 -0.74 -2.61
C VAL A 53 -4.77 0.53 -1.77
N ARG A 54 -5.99 0.86 -1.32
CA ARG A 54 -6.22 2.01 -0.43
C ARG A 54 -5.55 1.84 0.93
N TYR A 55 -5.63 0.66 1.54
CA TYR A 55 -4.90 0.38 2.79
C TYR A 55 -3.39 0.49 2.61
N HIS A 56 -2.85 0.01 1.48
CA HIS A 56 -1.43 0.16 1.14
C HIS A 56 -1.03 1.64 1.05
N ALA A 57 -1.88 2.48 0.43
CA ALA A 57 -1.68 3.93 0.35
C ALA A 57 -1.63 4.58 1.74
N TYR A 58 -2.56 4.21 2.63
CA TYR A 58 -2.60 4.74 4.00
C TYR A 58 -1.34 4.37 4.80
N HIS A 59 -0.83 3.15 4.63
CA HIS A 59 0.42 2.73 5.25
C HIS A 59 1.64 3.47 4.67
N ALA A 60 1.68 3.71 3.36
CA ALA A 60 2.74 4.51 2.73
C ALA A 60 2.78 5.95 3.30
N LEU A 61 1.60 6.59 3.44
CA LEU A 61 1.47 7.91 4.03
C LEU A 61 1.84 7.92 5.52
N ALA A 62 1.43 6.90 6.27
CA ALA A 62 1.80 6.76 7.68
C ALA A 62 3.32 6.61 7.86
N LEU A 63 3.98 5.77 7.05
CA LEU A 63 5.43 5.62 7.07
C LEU A 63 6.14 6.92 6.70
N LEU A 64 5.63 7.66 5.70
CA LEU A 64 6.15 8.99 5.35
C LEU A 64 6.05 9.94 6.55
N GLY A 65 4.88 10.02 7.20
CA GLY A 65 4.65 10.85 8.38
C GLY A 65 5.59 10.48 9.55
N VAL A 66 5.75 9.19 9.83
CA VAL A 66 6.69 8.69 10.86
C VAL A 66 8.13 9.08 10.51
N SER A 67 8.54 8.94 9.25
CA SER A 67 9.90 9.31 8.83
C SER A 67 10.18 10.80 9.02
N LEU A 68 9.23 11.67 8.66
CA LEU A 68 9.35 13.12 8.83
C LEU A 68 9.37 13.50 10.32
N TRP A 69 8.52 12.88 11.14
CA TRP A 69 8.55 13.04 12.59
C TRP A 69 9.92 12.69 13.17
N MET A 70 10.47 11.53 12.78
CA MET A 70 11.78 11.05 13.24
C MET A 70 12.91 12.03 12.92
N MET A 71 12.80 12.77 11.81
CA MET A 71 13.79 13.75 11.37
C MET A 71 13.69 15.09 12.11
N GLN A 72 12.49 15.49 12.54
CA GLN A 72 12.24 16.84 13.07
C GLN A 72 12.12 16.92 14.60
N VAL A 73 11.50 15.93 15.24
CA VAL A 73 11.07 16.04 16.66
C VAL A 73 11.90 15.15 17.59
N GLY A 74 12.47 14.06 17.06
CA GLY A 74 13.22 13.06 17.83
C GLY A 74 12.85 11.65 17.40
N LYS A 75 13.50 10.63 17.98
CA LYS A 75 13.24 9.21 17.64
C LYS A 75 11.96 8.71 18.35
N PRO A 76 10.78 8.61 17.68
CA PRO A 76 9.73 7.72 18.15
C PRO A 76 10.31 6.32 18.37
N SER A 77 9.67 5.53 19.25
CA SER A 77 10.04 4.14 19.44
C SER A 77 10.15 3.44 18.08
N CYS A 78 11.27 2.75 17.85
CA CYS A 78 11.56 2.01 16.62
C CYS A 78 10.40 1.10 16.19
N SER A 79 9.57 0.69 17.16
CA SER A 79 8.40 -0.17 16.99
C SER A 79 7.30 0.43 16.10
N VAL A 80 7.15 1.76 16.03
CA VAL A 80 6.04 2.39 15.27
C VAL A 80 6.17 2.13 13.76
N GLY A 81 7.37 2.30 13.19
CA GLY A 81 7.59 2.02 11.77
C GLY A 81 7.45 0.53 11.43
N VAL A 82 7.79 -0.36 12.36
CA VAL A 82 7.64 -1.81 12.19
C VAL A 82 6.17 -2.20 12.19
N LEU A 83 5.34 -1.61 13.05
CA LEU A 83 3.91 -1.89 13.09
C LEU A 83 3.22 -1.53 11.77
N PHE A 84 3.55 -0.39 11.16
CA PHE A 84 3.03 -0.02 9.84
C PHE A 84 3.56 -0.93 8.72
N MET A 85 4.82 -1.38 8.80
CA MET A 85 5.34 -2.36 7.83
C MET A 85 4.63 -3.71 7.93
N VAL A 86 4.32 -4.18 9.14
CA VAL A 86 3.56 -5.42 9.34
C VAL A 86 2.13 -5.25 8.82
N GLY A 87 1.48 -4.12 9.12
CA GLY A 87 0.14 -3.84 8.62
C GLY A 87 0.03 -3.74 7.08
N LEU A 88 1.13 -3.45 6.38
CA LEU A 88 1.19 -3.46 4.93
C LEU A 88 1.21 -4.89 4.33
N LEU A 89 1.67 -5.87 5.10
CA LEU A 89 1.78 -7.28 4.69
C LEU A 89 0.54 -8.12 5.03
N LEU A 90 -0.35 -7.61 5.88
CA LEU A 90 -1.59 -8.25 6.33
C LEU A 90 -2.78 -7.78 5.50
#